data_AF-A0A1J4T2I2-F1
#
_entry.id   AF-A0A1J4T2I2-F1
#
_cell.length_a   1.000
_cell.length_b   1.000
_cell.length_c   1.000
_cell.angle_alpha   90.00
_cell.angle_beta   90.00
_cell.angle_gamma   90.00
#
_symmetry.space_group_name_H-M   'P 1'
#
loop_
_entity.id
_entity.type
_entity.pdbx_description
1 polymer ?
#
loop_
_entity_poly.entity_id
_entity_poly.type
_entity_poly.pdbx_seq_one_letter_code
_entity_poly.pdbx_strand_id
1 'polypeptide(L)'
;MLNIFFSFFLLCGTAAYAQEAVKTAATESQAAPAQQQNKYAPEILQAIKNLTVLAERSAEIPQAKLDALAPEIAVFNHKVKAALGSEILADIARKEKDQDDRIRSAKAKRTLQSFRAALQVYYGDKGGAYPKNPELMVPKEIQAVPEIRLPEHEPSSKIRIIDSKKYDKDYSKAVSDSGGWLYFSSRDSDNYGLLLLDCSHKEAGGAEFFRY
;
A
#
# COMPACT_ATOMS: atom_id res chain seq x y z
N MET A 1 -40.64 -43.03 4.05
CA MET A 1 -41.66 -42.06 3.61
C MET A 1 -42.14 -41.29 4.83
N LEU A 2 -41.70 -40.03 5.00
CA LEU A 2 -42.50 -39.01 5.67
C LEU A 2 -41.91 -37.63 5.33
N ASN A 3 -42.65 -36.91 4.47
CA ASN A 3 -42.44 -35.53 4.08
C ASN A 3 -42.85 -34.62 5.25
N ILE A 4 -42.02 -33.67 5.64
CA ILE A 4 -42.48 -32.47 6.35
C ILE A 4 -41.85 -31.24 5.68
N PHE A 5 -42.72 -30.56 4.95
CA PHE A 5 -42.58 -29.21 4.41
C PHE A 5 -42.22 -28.23 5.53
N PHE A 6 -41.21 -27.38 5.33
CA PHE A 6 -41.04 -26.18 6.14
C PHE A 6 -41.21 -24.93 5.27
N SER A 7 -42.21 -24.16 5.66
CA SER A 7 -42.76 -23.02 4.93
C SER A 7 -41.82 -21.83 4.86
N PHE A 8 -41.78 -21.26 3.67
CA PHE A 8 -41.43 -19.89 3.34
C PHE A 8 -42.21 -18.89 4.22
N PHE A 9 -41.52 -18.02 4.94
CA PHE A 9 -42.10 -16.76 5.44
C PHE A 9 -41.38 -15.59 4.78
N LEU A 10 -42.04 -15.05 3.75
CA LEU A 10 -41.65 -13.86 3.02
C LEU A 10 -42.21 -12.65 3.80
N LEU A 11 -41.37 -11.92 4.54
CA LEU A 11 -41.75 -10.63 5.12
C LEU A 11 -41.37 -9.50 4.15
N CYS A 12 -42.36 -9.01 3.42
CA CYS A 12 -42.30 -7.75 2.69
C CYS A 12 -42.48 -6.59 3.67
N GLY A 13 -41.38 -5.94 4.08
CA GLY A 13 -41.39 -4.69 4.81
C GLY A 13 -41.37 -3.50 3.86
N THR A 14 -42.52 -2.83 3.69
CA THR A 14 -42.65 -1.54 3.00
C THR A 14 -42.20 -0.41 3.92
N ALA A 15 -41.01 0.15 3.69
CA ALA A 15 -40.57 1.37 4.35
C ALA A 15 -41.02 2.59 3.54
N ALA A 16 -41.81 3.45 4.18
CA ALA A 16 -42.33 4.69 3.65
C ALA A 16 -41.20 5.70 3.38
N TYR A 17 -41.19 6.26 2.17
CA TYR A 17 -40.36 7.39 1.78
C TYR A 17 -40.88 8.67 2.44
N ALA A 18 -40.09 9.25 3.34
CA ALA A 18 -40.25 10.63 3.78
C ALA A 18 -39.40 11.53 2.86
N GLN A 19 -40.05 12.30 1.98
CA GLN A 19 -39.40 13.37 1.21
C GLN A 19 -39.30 14.62 2.08
N GLU A 20 -38.10 14.87 2.61
CA GLU A 20 -37.77 16.14 3.25
C GLU A 20 -37.34 17.15 2.17
N ALA A 21 -38.04 18.27 2.10
CA ALA A 21 -37.81 19.34 1.13
C ALA A 21 -36.49 20.07 1.43
N VAL A 22 -35.47 19.79 0.62
CA VAL A 22 -34.19 20.52 0.65
C VAL A 22 -34.38 21.89 -0.02
N LYS A 23 -34.28 22.94 0.79
CA LYS A 23 -34.16 24.33 0.35
C LYS A 23 -32.94 24.50 -0.55
N THR A 24 -33.18 24.99 -1.76
CA THR A 24 -32.21 25.41 -2.77
C THR A 24 -31.33 26.53 -2.22
N ALA A 25 -30.15 26.19 -1.73
CA ALA A 25 -29.08 27.15 -1.48
C ALA A 25 -28.42 27.52 -2.82
N ALA A 26 -28.26 28.82 -3.03
CA ALA A 26 -27.75 29.41 -4.26
C ALA A 26 -26.36 28.88 -4.62
N THR A 27 -26.25 28.35 -5.83
CA THR A 27 -24.99 27.98 -6.47
C THR A 27 -24.22 29.26 -6.80
N GLU A 28 -23.26 29.63 -5.95
CA GLU A 28 -22.18 30.52 -6.34
C GLU A 28 -21.40 29.83 -7.47
N SER A 29 -21.66 30.26 -8.70
CA SER A 29 -20.93 29.85 -9.89
C SER A 29 -19.51 30.39 -9.80
N GLN A 30 -18.62 29.63 -9.13
CA GLN A 30 -17.18 29.81 -9.24
C GLN A 30 -16.80 29.65 -10.72
N ALA A 31 -16.50 30.79 -11.36
CA ALA A 31 -15.98 30.81 -12.71
C ALA A 31 -14.72 29.92 -12.75
N ALA A 32 -14.78 28.86 -13.55
CA ALA A 32 -13.64 27.97 -13.74
C ALA A 32 -12.42 28.80 -14.15
N PRO A 33 -11.25 28.61 -13.51
CA PRO A 33 -10.04 29.32 -13.91
C PRO A 33 -9.78 29.06 -15.39
N ALA A 34 -9.68 30.12 -16.18
CA ALA A 34 -9.41 30.05 -17.60
C ALA A 34 -8.16 29.19 -17.81
N GLN A 35 -8.30 28.03 -18.46
CA GLN A 35 -7.20 27.16 -18.78
C GLN A 35 -6.24 27.93 -19.69
N GLN A 36 -5.12 28.40 -19.13
CA GLN A 36 -4.00 28.92 -19.91
C GLN A 36 -3.56 27.79 -20.84
N GLN A 37 -3.91 27.90 -22.13
CA GLN A 37 -3.39 27.03 -23.16
C GLN A 37 -1.88 27.28 -23.26
N ASN A 38 -1.11 26.50 -22.51
CA ASN A 38 0.34 26.47 -22.62
C ASN A 38 0.69 25.96 -24.03
N LYS A 39 0.88 26.88 -24.97
CA LYS A 39 1.49 26.58 -26.26
C LYS A 39 2.96 26.28 -26.00
N TYR A 40 3.27 25.00 -25.86
CA TYR A 40 4.65 24.55 -25.84
C TYR A 40 5.33 24.96 -27.15
N ALA A 41 6.56 25.48 -27.05
CA ALA A 41 7.40 25.67 -28.22
C ALA A 41 7.61 24.30 -28.90
N PRO A 42 7.46 24.19 -30.24
CA PRO A 42 7.56 22.92 -30.95
C PRO A 42 8.89 22.19 -30.69
N GLU A 43 9.95 22.94 -30.40
CA GLU A 43 11.28 22.45 -30.05
C GLU A 43 11.27 21.66 -28.73
N ILE A 44 10.50 22.09 -27.73
CA ILE A 44 10.38 21.38 -26.44
C ILE A 44 9.69 20.04 -26.65
N LEU A 45 8.63 20.01 -27.46
CA LEU A 45 7.92 18.76 -27.77
C LEU A 45 8.82 17.79 -28.54
N GLN A 46 9.61 18.30 -29.49
CA GLN A 46 10.57 17.48 -30.21
C GLN A 46 11.68 16.94 -29.29
N ALA A 47 12.18 17.77 -28.36
CA ALA A 47 13.17 17.34 -27.38
C ALA A 47 12.62 16.22 -26.48
N ILE A 48 11.39 16.37 -25.96
CA ILE A 48 10.72 15.33 -25.16
C ILE A 48 10.60 14.03 -25.97
N LYS A 49 10.11 14.09 -27.21
CA LYS A 49 9.99 12.90 -28.08
C LYS A 49 11.33 12.20 -28.29
N ASN A 50 12.39 12.97 -28.58
CA ASN A 50 13.73 12.42 -28.79
C ASN A 50 14.27 11.75 -27.52
N LEU A 51 14.05 12.37 -26.35
CA LEU A 51 14.45 11.82 -25.04
C LEU A 51 13.66 10.55 -24.70
N THR A 52 12.36 10.49 -25.03
CA THR A 52 11.55 9.27 -24.87
C THR A 52 12.08 8.13 -25.73
N VAL A 53 12.35 8.36 -27.02
CA VAL A 53 12.93 7.35 -27.91
C VAL A 53 14.30 6.90 -27.42
N LEU A 54 15.13 7.84 -26.95
CA LEU A 54 16.45 7.54 -26.37
C LEU A 54 16.33 6.60 -25.17
N ALA A 55 15.35 6.83 -24.27
CA ALA A 55 15.13 5.98 -23.10
C ALA A 55 14.65 4.57 -23.50
N GLU A 56 13.67 4.47 -24.40
CA GLU A 56 13.06 3.21 -24.85
C GLU A 56 14.02 2.32 -25.64
N ARG A 57 14.91 2.92 -26.44
CA ARG A 57 15.82 2.21 -27.36
C ARG A 57 17.28 2.24 -26.90
N SER A 58 17.54 2.62 -25.64
CA SER A 58 18.89 2.79 -25.09
C SER A 58 19.80 1.57 -25.28
N ALA A 59 19.26 0.36 -25.17
CA ALA A 59 20.00 -0.90 -25.35
C ALA A 59 20.49 -1.15 -26.79
N GLU A 60 19.92 -0.49 -27.79
CA GLU A 60 20.31 -0.62 -29.21
C GLU A 60 21.35 0.43 -29.64
N ILE A 61 21.61 1.40 -28.78
CA ILE A 61 22.52 2.51 -29.08
C ILE A 61 23.92 2.11 -28.60
N PRO A 62 24.95 2.19 -29.46
CA PRO A 62 26.32 1.93 -29.04
C PRO A 62 26.72 2.78 -27.84
N GLN A 63 27.27 2.16 -26.79
CA GLN A 63 27.63 2.83 -25.54
C GLN A 63 28.47 4.09 -25.75
N ALA A 64 29.45 4.05 -26.67
CA ALA A 64 30.29 5.20 -27.00
C ALA A 64 29.50 6.44 -27.47
N LYS A 65 28.33 6.26 -28.11
CA LYS A 65 27.45 7.38 -28.48
C LYS A 65 26.69 7.93 -27.28
N LEU A 66 26.26 7.07 -26.36
CA LEU A 66 25.61 7.50 -25.11
C LEU A 66 26.59 8.29 -24.24
N ASP A 67 27.83 7.81 -24.14
CA ASP A 67 28.90 8.48 -23.40
C ASP A 67 29.23 9.86 -24.00
N ALA A 68 29.26 9.95 -25.34
CA ALA A 68 29.47 11.22 -26.04
C ALA A 68 28.32 12.23 -25.82
N LEU A 69 27.08 11.75 -25.67
CA LEU A 69 25.90 12.59 -25.40
C LEU A 69 25.77 13.00 -23.93
N ALA A 70 26.36 12.26 -23.00
CA ALA A 70 26.26 12.49 -21.57
C ALA A 70 26.55 13.95 -21.13
N PRO A 71 27.62 14.64 -21.58
CA PRO A 71 27.87 16.02 -21.19
C PRO A 71 26.77 16.99 -21.68
N GLU A 72 26.24 16.81 -22.89
CA GLU A 72 25.18 17.66 -23.44
C GLU A 72 23.86 17.47 -22.68
N ILE A 73 23.51 16.21 -22.37
CA ILE A 73 22.35 15.87 -21.54
C ILE A 73 22.49 16.47 -20.14
N ALA A 74 23.69 16.46 -19.57
CA ALA A 74 23.93 17.07 -18.26
C ALA A 74 23.68 18.59 -18.28
N VAL A 75 24.16 19.30 -19.30
CA VAL A 75 23.88 20.75 -19.47
C VAL A 75 22.39 21.01 -19.68
N PHE A 76 21.73 20.23 -20.53
CA PHE A 76 20.29 20.33 -20.76
C PHE A 76 19.50 20.12 -19.47
N ASN A 77 19.79 19.04 -18.73
CA ASN A 77 19.14 18.72 -17.46
C ASN A 77 19.35 19.83 -16.42
N HIS A 78 20.56 20.41 -16.34
CA HIS A 78 20.81 21.55 -15.47
C HIS A 78 19.92 22.75 -15.82
N LYS A 79 19.79 23.09 -17.11
CA LYS A 79 18.91 24.19 -17.56
C LYS A 79 17.44 23.90 -17.27
N VAL A 80 16.98 22.66 -17.47
CA VAL A 80 15.61 22.24 -17.13
C VAL A 80 15.36 22.36 -15.64
N LYS A 81 16.26 21.87 -14.78
CA LYS A 81 16.15 22.01 -13.31
C LYS A 81 16.10 23.47 -12.87
N ALA A 82 16.96 24.32 -13.45
CA ALA A 82 16.97 25.75 -13.17
C ALA A 82 15.64 26.42 -13.59
N ALA A 83 15.08 26.03 -14.75
CA ALA A 83 13.80 26.55 -15.22
C ALA A 83 12.59 26.07 -14.39
N LEU A 84 12.62 24.83 -13.90
CA LEU A 84 11.58 24.30 -13.00
C LEU A 84 11.64 24.95 -11.61
N GLY A 85 12.84 25.32 -11.15
CA GLY A 85 13.03 25.87 -9.81
C GLY A 85 12.92 24.82 -8.70
N SER A 86 13.41 25.19 -7.51
CA SER A 86 13.49 24.28 -6.36
C SER A 86 12.13 23.86 -5.82
N GLU A 87 11.12 24.73 -5.89
CA GLU A 87 9.77 24.46 -5.38
C GLU A 87 9.07 23.34 -6.16
N ILE A 88 9.06 23.43 -7.49
CA ILE A 88 8.44 22.41 -8.36
C ILE A 88 9.16 21.07 -8.21
N LEU A 89 10.49 21.08 -8.19
CA LEU A 89 11.28 19.87 -7.99
C LEU A 89 11.01 19.22 -6.63
N ALA A 90 10.90 20.02 -5.57
CA ALA A 90 10.54 19.51 -4.24
C ALA A 90 9.11 18.94 -4.22
N ASP A 91 8.16 19.56 -4.93
CA ASP A 91 6.79 19.06 -5.03
C ASP A 91 6.69 17.73 -5.78
N ILE A 92 7.38 17.62 -6.91
CA ILE A 92 7.48 16.36 -7.65
C ILE A 92 8.10 15.27 -6.78
N ALA A 93 9.22 15.55 -6.11
CA ALA A 93 9.88 14.59 -5.24
C ALA A 93 8.98 14.13 -4.07
N ARG A 94 8.19 15.04 -3.47
CA ARG A 94 7.19 14.68 -2.46
C ARG A 94 6.12 13.75 -3.03
N LYS A 95 5.56 14.09 -4.20
CA LYS A 95 4.52 13.28 -4.86
C LYS A 95 5.03 11.89 -5.24
N GLU A 96 6.25 11.80 -5.76
CA GLU A 96 6.91 10.53 -6.07
C GLU A 96 7.09 9.69 -4.80
N LYS A 97 7.61 10.29 -3.71
CA LYS A 97 7.71 9.60 -2.41
C LYS A 97 6.35 9.12 -1.90
N ASP A 98 5.34 9.97 -1.92
CA ASP A 98 3.99 9.63 -1.47
C ASP A 98 3.38 8.48 -2.28
N GLN A 99 3.61 8.47 -3.59
CA GLN A 99 3.18 7.39 -4.47
C GLN A 99 3.91 6.09 -4.16
N ASP A 100 5.21 6.13 -3.98
CA ASP A 100 6.03 4.99 -3.57
C ASP A 100 5.57 4.41 -2.23
N ASP A 101 5.33 5.25 -1.24
CA ASP A 101 4.88 4.85 0.09
C ASP A 101 3.48 4.22 0.04
N ARG A 102 2.58 4.74 -0.81
CA ARG A 102 1.26 4.12 -1.06
C ARG A 102 1.39 2.74 -1.69
N ILE A 103 2.26 2.58 -2.69
CA ILE A 103 2.48 1.29 -3.35
C ILE A 103 3.05 0.26 -2.35
N ARG A 104 4.04 0.66 -1.56
CA ARG A 104 4.66 -0.17 -0.51
C ARG A 104 3.64 -0.61 0.55
N SER A 105 2.84 0.34 1.04
CA SER A 105 1.77 0.09 2.01
C SER A 105 0.73 -0.88 1.48
N ALA A 106 0.27 -0.68 0.24
CA ALA A 106 -0.70 -1.57 -0.40
C ALA A 106 -0.15 -2.99 -0.59
N LYS A 107 1.12 -3.12 -0.98
CA LYS A 107 1.80 -4.41 -1.11
C LYS A 107 1.88 -5.12 0.24
N ALA A 108 2.34 -4.44 1.29
CA ALA A 108 2.46 -5.01 2.63
C ALA A 108 1.11 -5.51 3.18
N LYS A 109 0.03 -4.76 2.98
CA LYS A 109 -1.33 -5.19 3.35
C LYS A 109 -1.76 -6.47 2.65
N ARG A 110 -1.56 -6.56 1.33
CA ARG A 110 -1.88 -7.79 0.57
C ARG A 110 -1.06 -8.99 1.05
N THR A 111 0.23 -8.77 1.34
CA THR A 111 1.10 -9.78 1.90
C THR A 111 0.62 -10.24 3.28
N LEU A 112 0.23 -9.31 4.16
CA LEU A 112 -0.32 -9.63 5.48
C LEU A 112 -1.57 -10.51 5.39
N GLN A 113 -2.51 -10.15 4.50
CA GLN A 113 -3.73 -10.94 4.30
C GLN A 113 -3.42 -12.35 3.79
N SER A 114 -2.47 -12.48 2.87
CA SER A 114 -2.02 -13.79 2.37
C SER A 114 -1.34 -14.62 3.46
N PHE A 115 -0.51 -13.99 4.29
CA PHE A 115 0.19 -14.66 5.39
C PHE A 115 -0.78 -15.13 6.49
N ARG A 116 -1.80 -14.31 6.80
CA ARG A 116 -2.90 -14.70 7.70
C ARG A 116 -3.73 -15.86 7.13
N ALA A 117 -4.01 -15.86 5.83
CA ALA A 117 -4.70 -16.98 5.20
C ALA A 117 -3.91 -18.29 5.35
N ALA A 118 -2.59 -18.25 5.19
CA ALA A 118 -1.73 -19.42 5.44
C ALA A 118 -1.76 -19.89 6.90
N LEU A 119 -1.77 -18.95 7.87
CA LEU A 119 -1.96 -19.28 9.29
C LEU A 119 -3.29 -20.00 9.55
N GLN A 120 -4.38 -19.60 8.88
CA GLN A 120 -5.68 -20.26 9.01
C GLN A 120 -5.65 -21.69 8.44
N VAL A 121 -4.98 -21.90 7.30
CA VAL A 121 -4.79 -23.24 6.74
C VAL A 121 -4.02 -24.12 7.71
N TYR A 122 -2.91 -23.63 8.26
CA TYR A 122 -2.14 -24.35 9.28
C TYR A 122 -2.99 -24.68 10.51
N TYR A 123 -3.79 -23.73 10.99
CA TYR A 123 -4.68 -23.93 12.14
C TYR A 123 -5.67 -25.08 11.90
N GLY A 124 -6.29 -25.14 10.72
CA GLY A 124 -7.18 -26.23 10.33
C GLY A 124 -6.45 -27.59 10.28
N ASP A 125 -5.30 -27.63 9.60
CA ASP A 125 -4.49 -28.84 9.44
C ASP A 125 -3.96 -29.40 10.78
N LYS A 126 -3.76 -28.53 11.78
CA LYS A 126 -3.24 -28.89 13.11
C LYS A 126 -4.31 -29.02 14.19
N GLY A 127 -5.58 -29.17 13.80
CA GLY A 127 -6.66 -29.45 14.75
C GLY A 127 -6.94 -28.29 15.70
N GLY A 128 -6.84 -27.07 15.21
CA GLY A 128 -7.17 -25.86 15.97
C GLY A 128 -6.02 -25.29 16.79
N ALA A 129 -4.78 -25.46 16.34
CA ALA A 129 -3.60 -24.87 16.96
C ALA A 129 -2.79 -24.06 15.95
N TYR A 130 -2.54 -22.79 16.26
CA TYR A 130 -1.60 -21.95 15.52
C TYR A 130 -0.14 -22.32 15.86
N PRO A 131 0.82 -22.09 14.93
CA PRO A 131 2.20 -22.45 15.17
C PRO A 131 2.82 -21.58 16.28
N LYS A 132 3.79 -22.13 17.02
CA LYS A 132 4.57 -21.32 17.99
C LYS A 132 5.42 -20.25 17.31
N ASN A 133 5.87 -20.53 16.09
CA ASN A 133 6.60 -19.62 15.22
C ASN A 133 6.10 -19.82 13.77
N PRO A 134 5.67 -18.78 13.05
CA PRO A 134 5.21 -18.89 11.66
C PRO A 134 6.24 -19.49 10.68
N GLU A 135 7.54 -19.48 11.01
CA GLU A 135 8.58 -20.17 10.23
C GLU A 135 8.33 -21.68 10.10
N LEU A 136 7.60 -22.29 11.04
CA LEU A 136 7.23 -23.71 11.01
C LEU A 136 6.24 -24.06 9.88
N MET A 137 5.65 -23.06 9.23
CA MET A 137 4.80 -23.23 8.05
C MET A 137 5.60 -23.38 6.75
N VAL A 138 6.92 -23.17 6.80
CA VAL A 138 7.81 -23.32 5.66
C VAL A 138 8.24 -24.80 5.53
N PRO A 139 8.24 -25.40 4.32
CA PRO A 139 7.79 -24.84 3.04
C PRO A 139 6.32 -25.18 2.70
N LYS A 140 5.58 -25.84 3.59
CA LYS A 140 4.32 -26.51 3.26
C LYS A 140 3.18 -25.52 2.99
N GLU A 141 2.92 -24.60 3.90
CA GLU A 141 1.84 -23.61 3.75
C GLU A 141 2.34 -22.30 3.12
N ILE A 142 3.62 -21.97 3.28
CA ILE A 142 4.30 -20.83 2.64
C ILE A 142 5.68 -21.24 2.14
N GLN A 143 6.15 -20.69 1.03
CA GLN A 143 7.48 -21.01 0.48
C GLN A 143 8.63 -20.47 1.34
N ALA A 144 8.44 -19.29 1.93
CA ALA A 144 9.35 -18.62 2.85
C ALA A 144 8.54 -17.58 3.65
N VAL A 145 9.09 -17.10 4.77
CA VAL A 145 8.51 -15.95 5.47
C VAL A 145 8.53 -14.73 4.54
N PRO A 146 7.38 -14.12 4.23
CA PRO A 146 7.36 -13.03 3.26
C PRO A 146 8.17 -11.83 3.75
N GLU A 147 8.96 -11.25 2.86
CA GLU A 147 9.61 -9.97 3.09
C GLU A 147 8.63 -8.82 2.79
N ILE A 148 8.59 -7.84 3.66
CA ILE A 148 7.84 -6.59 3.47
C ILE A 148 8.77 -5.40 3.56
N ARG A 149 8.39 -4.33 2.86
CA ARG A 149 9.04 -3.02 2.94
C ARG A 149 7.97 -1.99 3.28
N LEU A 150 7.93 -1.56 4.53
CA LEU A 150 7.06 -0.46 4.96
C LEU A 150 7.74 0.89 4.67
N PRO A 151 6.97 1.98 4.56
CA PRO A 151 7.55 3.34 4.52
C PRO A 151 8.51 3.54 5.69
N GLU A 152 9.65 4.20 5.43
CA GLU A 152 10.68 4.52 6.43
C GLU A 152 11.38 3.32 7.09
N HIS A 153 11.13 2.10 6.59
CA HIS A 153 11.79 0.88 7.05
C HIS A 153 12.54 0.18 5.91
N GLU A 154 13.65 -0.48 6.25
CA GLU A 154 14.32 -1.40 5.35
C GLU A 154 13.46 -2.67 5.14
N PRO A 155 13.61 -3.35 3.98
CA PRO A 155 12.97 -4.64 3.77
C PRO A 155 13.28 -5.62 4.90
N SER A 156 12.25 -6.30 5.40
CA SER A 156 12.38 -7.23 6.53
C SER A 156 11.36 -8.38 6.42
N SER A 157 11.84 -9.58 6.72
CA SER A 157 11.04 -10.78 6.96
C SER A 157 11.05 -11.21 8.43
N LYS A 158 11.66 -10.41 9.31
CA LYS A 158 11.83 -10.76 10.73
C LYS A 158 10.47 -10.85 11.43
N ILE A 159 10.31 -11.87 12.27
CA ILE A 159 9.12 -12.08 13.09
C ILE A 159 9.48 -11.84 14.55
N ARG A 160 8.78 -10.92 15.20
CA ARG A 160 8.83 -10.74 16.64
C ARG A 160 7.69 -11.51 17.28
N ILE A 161 8.03 -12.46 18.13
CA ILE A 161 7.07 -13.36 18.77
C ILE A 161 6.73 -12.87 20.17
N ILE A 162 5.44 -12.75 20.45
CA ILE A 162 4.87 -12.42 21.75
C ILE A 162 4.25 -13.70 22.33
N ASP A 163 5.00 -14.33 23.23
CA ASP A 163 4.57 -15.56 23.91
C ASP A 163 4.09 -15.26 25.35
N SER A 164 3.13 -14.33 25.48
CA SER A 164 2.53 -14.01 26.78
C SER A 164 1.17 -13.30 26.64
N LYS A 165 0.39 -13.26 27.72
CA LYS A 165 -0.85 -12.48 27.85
C LYS A 165 -0.64 -10.99 28.12
N LYS A 166 0.61 -10.51 28.17
CA LYS A 166 0.97 -9.17 28.66
C LYS A 166 0.22 -8.04 27.94
N TYR A 167 -0.15 -8.28 26.69
CA TYR A 167 -0.72 -7.27 25.79
C TYR A 167 -2.19 -7.56 25.41
N ASP A 168 -2.87 -8.46 26.11
CA ASP A 168 -4.25 -8.84 25.79
C ASP A 168 -5.23 -7.66 25.83
N LYS A 169 -5.02 -6.73 26.77
CA LYS A 169 -5.83 -5.51 26.88
C LYS A 169 -5.55 -4.48 25.78
N ASP A 170 -4.36 -4.51 25.20
CA ASP A 170 -3.89 -3.51 24.25
C ASP A 170 -2.64 -4.02 23.52
N TYR A 171 -2.84 -4.65 22.35
CA TYR A 171 -1.76 -5.18 21.53
C TYR A 171 -0.89 -4.07 20.92
N SER A 172 -1.34 -2.81 20.88
CA SER A 172 -0.53 -1.71 20.33
C SER A 172 0.75 -1.49 21.15
N LYS A 173 0.72 -1.78 22.45
CA LYS A 173 1.90 -1.73 23.34
C LYS A 173 2.94 -2.80 23.03
N ALA A 174 2.58 -3.82 22.25
CA ALA A 174 3.53 -4.80 21.77
C ALA A 174 4.33 -4.26 20.59
N VAL A 175 3.82 -3.31 19.79
CA VAL A 175 4.49 -2.76 18.59
C VAL A 175 5.80 -2.06 18.96
N SER A 176 6.84 -2.26 18.15
CA SER A 176 8.20 -1.71 18.37
C SER A 176 8.83 -1.12 17.12
N ASP A 177 8.03 -0.89 16.07
CA ASP A 177 8.49 -0.22 14.85
C ASP A 177 9.68 -0.92 14.16
N SER A 178 9.68 -2.25 14.16
CA SER A 178 10.75 -3.01 13.49
C SER A 178 10.62 -3.02 11.97
N GLY A 179 9.45 -2.67 11.42
CA GLY A 179 9.16 -2.77 9.99
C GLY A 179 8.86 -4.19 9.49
N GLY A 180 8.90 -5.19 10.39
CA GLY A 180 8.64 -6.60 10.09
C GLY A 180 7.28 -7.08 10.61
N TRP A 181 7.25 -8.32 11.08
CA TRP A 181 6.04 -8.99 11.56
C TRP A 181 5.99 -9.04 13.08
N LEU A 182 4.80 -8.88 13.64
CA LEU A 182 4.51 -9.10 15.07
C LEU A 182 3.49 -10.23 15.20
N TYR A 183 3.82 -11.26 15.99
CA TYR A 183 3.01 -12.47 16.08
C TYR A 183 2.77 -12.90 17.53
N PHE A 184 1.53 -13.25 17.85
CA PHE A 184 1.11 -13.68 19.19
C PHE A 184 0.98 -15.22 19.24
N SER A 185 1.94 -15.89 19.87
CA SER A 185 2.04 -17.35 19.89
C SER A 185 1.41 -18.01 21.12
N SER A 186 1.14 -17.24 22.17
CA SER A 186 0.69 -17.79 23.44
C SER A 186 -0.75 -18.28 23.32
N ARG A 187 -0.97 -19.58 23.52
CA ARG A 187 -2.31 -20.19 23.45
C ARG A 187 -3.28 -19.62 24.49
N ASP A 188 -2.75 -19.09 25.57
CA ASP A 188 -3.55 -18.51 26.64
C ASP A 188 -3.86 -17.03 26.41
N SER A 189 -3.27 -16.38 25.40
CA SER A 189 -3.54 -14.98 25.04
C SER A 189 -4.86 -14.85 24.27
N ASP A 190 -5.61 -13.80 24.56
CA ASP A 190 -6.80 -13.43 23.77
C ASP A 190 -6.44 -13.10 22.30
N ASN A 191 -5.17 -12.76 22.06
CA ASN A 191 -4.62 -12.48 20.72
C ASN A 191 -3.97 -13.72 20.07
N TYR A 192 -4.21 -14.94 20.56
CA TYR A 192 -3.56 -16.15 20.03
C TYR A 192 -3.75 -16.30 18.52
N GLY A 193 -2.65 -16.39 17.78
CA GLY A 193 -2.63 -16.48 16.32
C GLY A 193 -2.69 -15.13 15.59
N LEU A 194 -2.78 -14.01 16.31
CA LEU A 194 -2.78 -12.67 15.73
C LEU A 194 -1.40 -12.38 15.10
N LEU A 195 -1.43 -12.03 13.83
CA LEU A 195 -0.27 -11.57 13.06
C LEU A 195 -0.53 -10.13 12.61
N LEU A 196 0.39 -9.21 12.88
CA LEU A 196 0.29 -7.78 12.54
C LEU A 196 1.55 -7.29 11.82
N LEU A 197 1.47 -6.12 11.21
CA LEU A 197 2.64 -5.33 10.81
C LEU A 197 3.22 -4.65 12.05
N ASP A 198 4.52 -4.81 12.29
CA ASP A 198 5.20 -4.24 13.44
C ASP A 198 5.61 -2.77 13.20
N CYS A 199 4.62 -1.89 13.09
CA CYS A 199 4.81 -0.47 12.81
C CYS A 199 3.63 0.39 13.29
N SER A 200 3.93 1.43 14.06
CA SER A 200 3.03 2.45 14.63
C SER A 200 2.86 3.68 13.74
N HIS A 201 3.69 3.82 12.71
CA HIS A 201 3.53 4.89 11.72
C HIS A 201 2.19 4.76 10.99
N LYS A 202 1.69 5.92 10.55
CA LYS A 202 0.43 6.04 9.81
C LYS A 202 0.70 5.96 8.33
N GLU A 203 -0.19 5.30 7.60
CA GLU A 203 -0.21 5.46 6.15
C GLU A 203 -0.82 6.81 5.75
N ALA A 204 -0.77 7.14 4.46
CA ALA A 204 -1.36 8.38 3.91
C ALA A 204 -2.86 8.56 4.23
N GLY A 205 -3.59 7.47 4.52
CA GLY A 205 -5.00 7.48 4.97
C GLY A 205 -5.20 7.68 6.47
N GLY A 206 -4.14 7.80 7.27
CA GLY A 206 -4.19 8.15 8.69
C GLY A 206 -4.28 6.99 9.68
N ALA A 207 -4.49 5.76 9.22
CA ALA A 207 -4.50 4.57 10.08
C ALA A 207 -3.08 4.00 10.27
N GLU A 208 -2.78 3.57 11.49
CA GLU A 208 -1.51 2.94 11.85
C GLU A 208 -1.37 1.54 11.22
N PHE A 209 -0.15 1.17 10.80
CA PHE A 209 0.08 -0.11 10.10
C PHE A 209 -0.32 -1.34 10.91
N PHE A 210 -0.08 -1.34 12.23
CA PHE A 210 -0.43 -2.47 13.08
C PHE A 210 -1.94 -2.72 13.23
N ARG A 211 -2.80 -1.81 12.75
CA ARG A 211 -4.27 -1.93 12.82
C ARG A 211 -4.90 -2.68 11.64
N TYR A 212 -4.13 -2.96 10.59
CA TYR A 212 -4.59 -3.78 9.46
C TYR A 212 -4.58 -5.25 9.79
#